data_AF-A0A5K1HE94-F1
#
_entry.id   AF-A0A5K1HE94-F1
#
_cell.length_a   1.000
_cell.length_b   1.000
_cell.length_c   1.000
_cell.angle_alpha   90.00
_cell.angle_beta   90.00
_cell.angle_gamma   90.00
#
_symmetry.space_group_name_H-M   'P 1'
#
loop_
_entity.id
_entity.type
_entity.pdbx_description
1 polymer ?
#
loop_
_entity_poly.entity_id
_entity_poly.type
_entity_poly.pdbx_seq_one_letter_code
_entity_poly.pdbx_strand_id
1 'polypeptide(L)' 'KNQVSRGSNYKFAQIFGYKGPNEKIMEEDIISIIKFDSSGKFLSLGDKAGRIIIFEAL' A
#
# COMPACT_ATOMS: atom_id res chain seq x y z
N LYS A 1 -17.95 3.22 -27.83
CA LYS A 1 -17.92 4.36 -26.88
C LYS A 1 -16.81 4.11 -25.88
N ASN A 2 -15.56 4.41 -26.23
CA ASN A 2 -14.42 4.22 -25.33
C ASN A 2 -14.13 5.55 -24.65
N GLN A 3 -14.75 5.81 -23.51
CA GLN A 3 -14.31 6.89 -22.64
C GLN A 3 -13.00 6.43 -21.98
N VAL A 4 -11.87 6.84 -22.55
CA VAL A 4 -10.62 6.92 -21.79
C VAL A 4 -10.88 7.93 -20.67
N SER A 5 -10.83 7.49 -19.42
CA SER A 5 -11.10 8.34 -18.27
C SER A 5 -10.20 9.58 -18.36
N ARG A 6 -10.80 10.77 -18.35
CA ARG A 6 -10.07 12.04 -18.17
C ARG A 6 -9.15 11.84 -16.97
N GLY A 7 -7.85 12.09 -17.15
CA GLY A 7 -6.78 11.69 -16.23
C GLY A 7 -7.19 11.82 -14.77
N SER A 8 -7.14 10.71 -14.04
CA SER A 8 -7.57 10.67 -12.66
C SER A 8 -6.72 11.64 -11.82
N ASN A 9 -7.37 12.48 -11.03
CA ASN A 9 -6.73 13.46 -10.13
C ASN A 9 -6.16 12.77 -8.88
N TYR A 10 -5.18 11.88 -9.07
CA TYR A 10 -4.48 11.27 -7.95
C TYR A 10 -3.72 12.33 -7.16
N LYS A 11 -3.88 12.30 -5.85
CA LYS A 11 -3.13 13.13 -4.90
C LYS A 11 -2.33 12.22 -3.98
N PHE A 12 -1.16 12.67 -3.57
CA PHE A 12 -0.43 12.02 -2.48
C PHE A 12 -1.28 12.10 -1.21
N ALA A 13 -1.51 10.95 -0.57
CA ALA A 13 -2.32 10.87 0.65
C ALA A 13 -1.47 10.47 1.86
N GLN A 14 -0.76 9.35 1.79
CA GLN A 14 -0.07 8.75 2.92
C GLN A 14 1.22 8.03 2.50
N ILE A 15 2.15 7.91 3.45
CA ILE A 15 3.36 7.08 3.37
C ILE A 15 3.56 6.38 4.71
N PHE A 16 3.88 5.08 4.66
CA PHE A 16 4.18 4.26 5.83
C PHE A 16 5.54 3.60 5.68
N GLY A 17 6.25 3.39 6.78
CA GLY A 17 7.55 2.70 6.78
C GLY A 17 8.75 3.56 6.36
N TYR A 18 8.56 4.83 5.99
CA TYR A 18 9.68 5.74 5.76
C TYR A 18 10.25 6.25 7.08
N LYS A 19 11.52 5.98 7.37
CA LYS A 19 12.20 6.55 8.55
C LYS A 19 13.44 7.39 8.24
N GLY A 20 13.65 7.76 6.97
CA GLY A 20 14.63 8.77 6.56
C GLY A 20 15.68 8.30 5.53
N PRO A 21 16.55 9.20 5.06
CA PRO A 21 17.45 8.97 3.92
C PRO A 21 18.59 7.97 4.16
N ASN A 22 18.95 7.69 5.42
CA ASN A 22 20.08 6.81 5.77
C ASN A 22 19.64 5.50 6.43
N GLU A 23 18.34 5.22 6.48
CA GLU A 23 17.88 3.97 7.09
C GLU A 23 18.04 2.81 6.10
N LYS A 24 18.64 1.72 6.60
CA LYS A 24 18.74 0.48 5.85
C LYS A 24 17.37 -0.20 5.84
N ILE A 25 16.89 -0.53 4.64
CA ILE A 25 15.71 -1.38 4.49
C ILE A 25 16.08 -2.78 4.99
N MET A 26 15.32 -3.26 5.97
CA MET A 26 15.46 -4.62 6.48
C MET A 26 14.67 -5.57 5.59
N GLU A 27 15.23 -6.74 5.27
CA GLU A 27 14.56 -7.73 4.41
C GLU A 27 13.20 -8.16 4.97
N GLU A 28 13.08 -8.26 6.30
CA GLU A 28 11.84 -8.54 7.03
C GLU A 28 10.72 -7.49 6.81
N ASP A 29 11.09 -6.24 6.50
CA ASP A 29 10.14 -5.14 6.27
C ASP A 29 9.73 -4.98 4.80
N ILE A 30 10.28 -5.81 3.88
CA ILE A 30 9.91 -5.76 2.47
C ILE A 30 8.50 -6.32 2.30
N ILE A 31 7.58 -5.44 1.89
CA ILE A 31 6.22 -5.82 1.48
C ILE A 31 6.31 -6.73 0.26
N SER A 32 5.77 -7.93 0.41
CA SER A 32 5.75 -8.99 -0.60
C SER A 32 4.40 -9.11 -1.32
N ILE A 33 3.32 -8.67 -0.68
CA ILE A 33 1.96 -8.69 -1.26
C ILE A 33 1.11 -7.53 -0.75
N ILE A 34 0.23 -7.03 -1.61
CA ILE A 34 -0.80 -6.04 -1.30
C ILE A 34 -2.13 -6.49 -1.91
N LYS A 35 -3.22 -6.38 -1.15
CA LYS A 35 -4.56 -6.77 -1.62
C LYS A 35 -5.65 -5.97 -0.93
N PHE A 36 -6.50 -5.34 -1.75
CA PHE A 36 -7.80 -4.88 -1.29
C PHE A 36 -8.79 -6.04 -1.17
N ASP A 37 -9.67 -5.96 -0.19
CA ASP A 37 -10.84 -6.83 -0.15
C ASP A 37 -11.85 -6.44 -1.26
N SER A 38 -12.90 -7.24 -1.45
CA SER A 38 -13.89 -6.98 -2.50
C SER A 38 -14.71 -5.71 -2.27
N SER A 39 -14.82 -5.23 -1.02
CA SER A 39 -15.52 -3.98 -0.72
C SER A 39 -14.65 -2.74 -0.96
N GLY A 40 -13.32 -2.91 -1.02
CA GLY A 40 -12.35 -1.81 -1.06
C GLY A 40 -12.16 -1.10 0.28
N LYS A 41 -12.84 -1.56 1.34
CA LYS A 41 -12.76 -0.98 2.68
C LYS A 41 -11.48 -1.38 3.40
N PHE A 42 -10.95 -2.56 3.10
CA PHE A 42 -9.76 -3.08 3.76
C PHE A 42 -8.61 -3.27 2.78
N LEU A 43 -7.42 -2.82 3.19
CA LEU A 43 -6.17 -3.05 2.49
C LEU A 43 -5.26 -3.93 3.34
N SER A 44 -4.97 -5.13 2.87
CA SER A 44 -4.03 -6.05 3.49
C SER A 44 -2.65 -5.95 2.85
N LEU A 45 -1.60 -5.92 3.67
CA LEU A 45 -0.21 -6.06 3.28
C LEU A 45 0.39 -7.30 3.92
N GLY A 46 1.27 -8.00 3.21
CA GLY A 46 2.15 -9.02 3.77
C GLY A 46 3.60 -8.68 3.47
N ASP A 47 4.53 -9.10 4.33
CA ASP A 47 5.97 -8.92 4.15
C ASP A 47 6.74 -10.24 4.13
N LYS A 48 8.07 -10.17 3.98
CA LYS A 48 8.93 -11.36 3.96
C LYS A 48 9.10 -12.03 5.33
N ALA A 49 8.79 -11.36 6.43
CA ALA A 49 8.78 -11.96 7.76
C ALA A 49 7.50 -12.77 8.04
N GLY A 50 6.51 -12.70 7.15
CA GLY A 50 5.23 -13.39 7.31
C GLY A 50 4.24 -12.63 8.19
N ARG A 51 4.45 -11.33 8.43
CA ARG A 51 3.47 -10.48 9.12
C ARG A 51 2.36 -10.10 8.15
N ILE A 52 1.14 -9.91 8.67
CA ILE A 52 0.01 -9.34 7.93
C ILE A 52 -0.43 -8.06 8.62
N ILE A 53 -0.55 -6.99 7.83
CA ILE A 53 -1.05 -5.68 8.27
C ILE A 53 -2.35 -5.40 7.54
N ILE A 54 -3.40 -4.97 8.23
CA ILE A 54 -4.69 -4.62 7.64
C ILE A 54 -5.00 -3.16 7.99
N PHE A 55 -5.22 -2.35 6.95
CA PHE A 55 -5.75 -0.99 7.08
C PHE A 55 -7.26 -1.00 6.79
N GLU A 56 -8.00 -0.21 7.56
CA GLU A 56 -9.39 0.12 7.28
C GLU A 56 -9.45 1.54 6.73
N ALA A 57 -10.11 1.72 5.57
CA ALA A 57 -10.40 3.04 5.04
C ALA A 57 -11.41 3.75 5.96
N LEU A 58 -11.02 4.91 6.48
CA LEU A 58 -11.90 5.82 7.24
C LEU A 58 -12.92 6.50 6.33
#